data_AF-A0A420YC85-F1
#
_entry.id   AF-A0A420YC85-F1
#
_cell.length_a   1.000
_cell.length_b   1.000
_cell.length_c   1.000
_cell.angle_alpha   90.00
_cell.angle_beta   90.00
_cell.angle_gamma   90.00
#
_symmetry.space_group_name_H-M   'P 1'
#
loop_
_entity.id
_entity.type
_entity.pdbx_description
1 polymer ?
#
loop_
_entity_poly.entity_id
_entity_poly.type
_entity_poly.pdbx_seq_one_letter_code
_entity_poly.pdbx_strand_id
1 'polypeptide(L)'
;MDVTDINPQLAELTGNVDDLEAALKPLIDDIGSISSKLPLLDKAKLNVLTCYAIESLLFSSLRLNGVEVSKDHPVMTELTRIRQYFAKIQKIETPPAERENTVNTSAAIRFIRNDLADNKEIKDKLTEQLIKEGAKAAETQEKKAEKKRQAEEESTEQSAPQGRTKKAKRDRSKR
;
A
#
# COMPACT_ATOMS: atom_id res chain seq x y z
N MET A 1 35.48 -29.67 9.63
CA MET A 1 34.96 -28.88 10.76
C MET A 1 34.61 -29.88 11.83
N ASP A 2 35.41 -29.92 12.88
CA ASP A 2 35.20 -30.82 14.00
C ASP A 2 33.82 -30.51 14.60
N VAL A 3 32.97 -31.52 14.78
CA VAL A 3 31.58 -31.35 15.24
C VAL A 3 31.60 -31.24 16.77
N THR A 4 32.29 -30.24 17.30
CA THR A 4 32.88 -30.39 18.63
C THR A 4 31.94 -30.12 19.80
N ASP A 5 30.80 -29.45 19.61
CA ASP A 5 29.69 -29.48 20.58
C ASP A 5 28.42 -28.87 19.97
N ILE A 6 27.34 -29.64 19.82
CA ILE A 6 26.04 -29.17 19.31
C ILE A 6 25.10 -28.68 20.42
N ASN A 7 25.43 -28.98 21.69
CA ASN A 7 24.61 -28.61 22.83
C ASN A 7 24.26 -27.10 22.92
N PRO A 8 25.18 -26.14 22.64
CA PRO A 8 24.81 -24.73 22.67
C PRO A 8 23.76 -24.36 21.61
N GLN A 9 23.86 -24.93 20.41
CA GLN A 9 22.90 -24.69 19.32
C GLN A 9 21.54 -25.29 19.63
N LEU A 10 21.52 -26.44 20.32
CA LEU A 10 20.28 -27.08 20.77
C LEU A 10 19.61 -26.28 21.89
N ALA A 11 20.38 -25.76 22.84
CA ALA A 11 19.87 -24.88 23.89
C ALA A 11 19.28 -23.59 23.31
N GLU A 12 19.97 -22.98 22.34
CA GLU A 12 19.48 -21.81 21.62
C GLU A 12 18.19 -22.12 20.84
N LEU A 13 18.16 -23.24 20.11
CA LEU A 13 16.96 -23.65 19.37
C LEU A 13 15.78 -23.88 20.30
N THR A 14 16.00 -24.48 21.47
CA THR A 14 14.96 -24.71 22.48
C THR A 14 14.40 -23.38 22.97
N GLY A 15 15.25 -22.44 23.35
CA GLY A 15 14.82 -21.11 23.78
C GLY A 15 14.06 -20.35 22.69
N ASN A 16 14.54 -20.42 21.43
CA ASN A 16 13.85 -19.81 20.29
C ASN A 16 12.45 -20.41 20.06
N VAL A 17 12.27 -21.72 20.29
CA VAL A 17 10.98 -22.39 20.16
C VAL A 17 10.04 -21.97 21.29
N ASP A 18 10.53 -21.88 22.53
CA ASP A 18 9.74 -21.42 23.69
C ASP A 18 9.24 -19.98 23.49
N ASP A 19 10.12 -19.08 23.04
CA ASP A 19 9.78 -17.68 22.73
C ASP A 19 8.73 -17.59 21.61
N LEU A 20 8.90 -18.43 20.57
CA LEU A 20 7.97 -18.48 19.45
C LEU A 20 6.59 -19.02 19.85
N GLU A 21 6.55 -20.06 20.69
CA GLU A 21 5.29 -20.59 21.24
C GLU A 21 4.56 -19.51 22.04
N ALA A 22 5.27 -18.80 22.93
CA ALA A 22 4.70 -17.71 23.70
C ALA A 22 4.13 -16.59 22.81
N ALA A 23 4.84 -16.23 21.74
CA ALA A 23 4.40 -15.21 20.80
C ALA A 23 3.20 -15.64 19.94
N LEU A 24 3.13 -16.91 19.53
CA LEU A 24 2.07 -17.44 18.66
C LEU A 24 0.81 -17.86 19.42
N LYS A 25 0.91 -18.21 20.70
CA LYS A 25 -0.22 -18.64 21.54
C LYS A 25 -1.48 -17.76 21.42
N PRO A 26 -1.42 -16.42 21.61
CA PRO A 26 -2.62 -15.59 21.48
C PRO A 26 -3.20 -15.57 20.06
N LEU A 27 -2.40 -15.91 19.05
CA LEU A 27 -2.77 -15.87 17.65
C LEU A 27 -3.44 -17.17 17.19
N ILE A 28 -2.97 -18.32 17.69
CA ILE A 28 -3.49 -19.65 17.35
C ILE A 28 -4.90 -19.85 17.92
N ASP A 29 -5.14 -19.37 19.15
CA ASP A 29 -6.42 -19.60 19.83
C ASP A 29 -7.58 -18.76 19.24
N ASP A 30 -7.29 -17.59 18.65
CA ASP A 30 -8.34 -16.65 18.24
C ASP A 30 -7.99 -15.74 17.03
N ILE A 31 -7.32 -16.29 16.01
CA ILE A 31 -6.99 -15.56 14.77
C ILE A 31 -8.24 -14.92 14.13
N GLY A 32 -9.39 -15.60 14.22
CA GLY A 32 -10.65 -15.18 13.63
C GLY A 32 -11.19 -13.89 14.26
N SER A 33 -11.31 -13.84 15.59
CA SER A 33 -11.81 -12.62 16.23
C SER A 33 -10.81 -11.48 16.13
N ILE A 34 -9.51 -11.76 16.28
CA ILE A 34 -8.45 -10.74 16.18
C ILE A 34 -8.49 -10.12 14.78
N SER A 35 -8.49 -10.94 13.74
CA SER A 35 -8.51 -10.44 12.36
C SER A 35 -9.78 -9.65 12.06
N SER A 36 -10.95 -10.07 12.56
CA SER A 36 -12.24 -9.39 12.32
C SER A 36 -12.28 -7.93 12.78
N LYS A 37 -11.53 -7.61 13.85
CA LYS A 37 -11.45 -6.27 14.46
C LYS A 37 -10.51 -5.32 13.71
N LEU A 38 -9.68 -5.86 12.81
CA LEU A 38 -8.70 -5.08 12.07
C LEU A 38 -9.27 -4.46 10.79
N PRO A 39 -8.79 -3.26 10.41
CA PRO A 39 -8.97 -2.72 9.07
C PRO A 39 -8.52 -3.70 7.98
N LEU A 40 -9.07 -3.56 6.77
CA LEU A 40 -8.84 -4.53 5.69
C LEU A 40 -7.35 -4.78 5.37
N LEU A 41 -6.54 -3.72 5.34
CA LEU A 41 -5.11 -3.82 5.06
C LEU A 41 -4.36 -4.57 6.18
N ASP A 42 -4.63 -4.24 7.43
CA ASP A 42 -3.98 -4.87 8.59
C ASP A 42 -4.42 -6.32 8.77
N LYS A 43 -5.69 -6.62 8.47
CA LYS A 43 -6.20 -7.99 8.36
C LYS A 43 -5.43 -8.80 7.31
N ALA A 44 -5.12 -8.21 6.15
CA ALA A 44 -4.34 -8.89 5.12
C ALA A 44 -2.90 -9.12 5.58
N LYS A 45 -2.25 -8.12 6.20
CA LYS A 45 -0.91 -8.23 6.78
C LYS A 45 -0.85 -9.34 7.82
N LEU A 46 -1.79 -9.37 8.77
CA LEU A 46 -1.88 -10.37 9.83
C LEU A 46 -1.94 -11.78 9.24
N ASN A 47 -2.85 -12.03 8.30
CA ASN A 47 -3.03 -13.35 7.70
C ASN A 47 -1.80 -13.81 6.91
N VAL A 48 -1.17 -12.91 6.14
CA VAL A 48 0.04 -13.24 5.36
C VAL A 48 1.23 -13.51 6.28
N LEU A 49 1.40 -12.73 7.35
CA LEU A 49 2.45 -12.97 8.37
C LEU A 49 2.23 -14.29 9.11
N THR A 50 0.99 -14.61 9.46
CA THR A 50 0.64 -15.88 10.12
C THR A 50 0.98 -17.07 9.23
N CYS A 51 0.59 -17.00 7.95
CA CYS A 51 0.93 -18.03 6.96
C CYS A 51 2.45 -18.15 6.77
N TYR A 52 3.17 -17.03 6.73
CA TYR A 52 4.64 -17.04 6.70
C TYR A 52 5.27 -17.74 7.91
N ALA A 53 4.77 -17.48 9.12
CA ALA A 53 5.27 -18.13 10.33
C ALA A 53 5.06 -19.65 10.28
N ILE A 54 3.86 -20.11 9.89
CA ILE A 54 3.53 -21.53 9.78
C ILE A 54 4.39 -22.23 8.73
N GLU A 55 4.52 -21.67 7.51
CA GLU A 55 5.34 -22.27 6.46
C GLU A 55 6.84 -22.28 6.81
N SER A 56 7.32 -21.26 7.53
CA SER A 56 8.71 -21.19 8.03
C SER A 56 8.98 -22.24 9.11
N LEU A 57 8.00 -22.49 9.98
CA LEU A 57 8.04 -23.56 10.98
C LEU A 57 8.02 -24.94 10.32
N LEU A 58 7.15 -25.14 9.34
CA LEU A 58 7.09 -26.37 8.56
C LEU A 58 8.42 -26.64 7.85
N PHE A 59 9.00 -25.62 7.21
CA PHE A 59 10.32 -25.69 6.59
C PHE A 59 11.40 -26.09 7.61
N SER A 60 11.44 -25.45 8.78
CA SER A 60 12.40 -25.77 9.84
C SER A 60 12.22 -27.20 10.35
N SER A 61 10.97 -27.64 10.56
CA SER A 61 10.65 -29.02 10.97
C SER A 61 11.14 -30.05 9.95
N LEU A 62 10.90 -29.82 8.65
CA LEU A 62 11.39 -30.70 7.59
C LEU A 62 12.92 -30.84 7.63
N ARG A 63 13.64 -29.73 7.83
CA ARG A 63 15.09 -29.74 7.95
C ARG A 63 15.59 -30.49 9.18
N LEU A 64 14.92 -30.34 10.33
CA LEU A 64 15.25 -31.08 11.55
C LEU A 64 15.04 -32.58 11.40
N ASN A 65 14.05 -32.99 10.59
CA ASN A 65 13.80 -34.39 10.24
C ASN A 65 14.75 -34.93 9.15
N GLY A 66 15.77 -34.16 8.73
CA GLY A 66 16.73 -34.58 7.72
C GLY A 66 16.18 -34.62 6.29
N VAL A 67 15.02 -33.99 6.03
CA VAL A 67 14.48 -33.88 4.67
C VAL A 67 15.25 -32.79 3.91
N GLU A 68 15.83 -33.16 2.77
CA GLU A 68 16.48 -32.18 1.88
C GLU A 68 15.44 -31.30 1.19
N VAL A 69 15.31 -30.06 1.64
CA VAL A 69 14.42 -29.08 1.01
C VAL A 69 15.13 -28.43 -0.17
N SER A 70 15.02 -29.05 -1.34
CA SER A 70 15.51 -28.51 -2.61
C SER A 70 14.58 -27.41 -3.16
N LYS A 71 14.97 -26.78 -4.28
CA LYS A 71 14.17 -25.73 -4.93
C LYS A 71 12.80 -26.22 -5.39
N ASP A 72 12.68 -27.50 -5.71
CA ASP A 72 11.44 -28.11 -6.22
C ASP A 72 10.53 -28.63 -5.11
N HIS A 73 10.96 -28.53 -3.85
CA HIS A 73 10.14 -28.98 -2.72
C HIS A 73 8.86 -28.11 -2.59
N PRO A 74 7.68 -28.69 -2.33
CA PRO A 74 6.42 -27.94 -2.25
C PRO A 74 6.43 -26.73 -1.31
N VAL A 75 7.10 -26.84 -0.16
CA VAL A 75 7.27 -25.72 0.79
C VAL A 75 7.93 -24.48 0.17
N MET A 76 8.83 -24.64 -0.80
CA MET A 76 9.45 -23.51 -1.50
C MET A 76 8.47 -22.81 -2.44
N THR A 77 7.50 -23.56 -2.99
CA THR A 77 6.41 -22.99 -3.79
C THR A 77 5.51 -22.13 -2.91
N GLU A 78 5.12 -22.62 -1.73
CA GLU A 78 4.30 -21.86 -0.79
C GLU A 78 5.04 -20.62 -0.24
N LEU A 79 6.33 -20.73 0.10
CA LEU A 79 7.14 -19.57 0.49
C LEU A 79 7.25 -18.52 -0.65
N THR A 80 7.35 -18.97 -1.90
CA THR A 80 7.34 -18.07 -3.07
C THR A 80 5.99 -17.39 -3.23
N ARG A 81 4.90 -18.13 -3.04
CA ARG A 81 3.54 -17.59 -3.06
C ARG A 81 3.34 -16.54 -1.96
N ILE A 82 3.82 -16.78 -0.75
CA ILE A 82 3.77 -15.80 0.36
C ILE A 82 4.54 -14.52 -0.01
N ARG A 83 5.75 -14.63 -0.59
CA ARG A 83 6.51 -13.46 -1.07
C ARG A 83 5.73 -12.63 -2.08
N GLN A 84 4.99 -13.27 -2.97
CA GLN A 84 4.11 -12.57 -3.92
C GLN A 84 2.98 -11.80 -3.21
N TYR A 85 2.41 -12.34 -2.14
CA TYR A 85 1.41 -11.64 -1.35
C TYR A 85 1.99 -10.46 -0.56
N PHE A 86 3.19 -10.59 0.01
CA PHE A 86 3.90 -9.44 0.59
C PHE A 86 4.10 -8.33 -0.44
N ALA A 87 4.54 -8.67 -1.66
CA ALA A 87 4.70 -7.70 -2.74
C ALA A 87 3.37 -7.03 -3.14
N LYS A 88 2.24 -7.74 -3.09
CA LYS A 88 0.90 -7.16 -3.33
C LYS A 88 0.51 -6.19 -2.23
N ILE A 89 0.71 -6.56 -0.96
CA ILE A 89 0.43 -5.69 0.19
C ILE A 89 1.29 -4.44 0.13
N GLN A 90 2.59 -4.59 -0.13
CA GLN A 90 3.52 -3.47 -0.23
C GLN A 90 3.12 -2.49 -1.34
N LYS A 91 2.72 -2.98 -2.52
CA LYS A 91 2.22 -2.12 -3.61
C LYS A 91 0.96 -1.32 -3.25
N ILE A 92 0.14 -1.84 -2.34
CA ILE A 92 -1.07 -1.15 -1.88
C ILE A 92 -0.72 -0.12 -0.80
N GLU A 93 0.21 -0.46 0.10
CA GLU A 93 0.66 0.40 1.18
C GLU A 93 1.52 1.57 0.70
N THR A 94 2.42 1.31 -0.26
CA THR A 94 3.21 2.31 -0.96
C THR A 94 2.86 2.26 -2.44
N PRO A 95 1.74 2.90 -2.85
CA PRO A 95 1.39 2.96 -4.25
C PRO A 95 2.55 3.58 -5.03
N PRO A 96 2.98 2.97 -6.15
CA PRO A 96 4.01 3.57 -6.98
C PRO A 96 3.56 4.98 -7.37
N ALA A 97 4.51 5.90 -7.41
CA ALA A 97 4.26 7.29 -7.82
C ALA A 97 3.39 7.28 -9.09
N GLU A 98 2.31 8.07 -9.08
CA GLU A 98 1.45 8.20 -10.24
C GLU A 98 2.32 8.49 -11.47
N ARG A 99 2.07 7.77 -12.57
CA ARG A 99 2.85 7.99 -13.79
C ARG A 99 2.65 9.44 -14.22
N GLU A 100 3.70 10.25 -14.10
CA GLU A 100 3.66 11.65 -14.54
C GLU A 100 3.49 11.76 -16.06
N ASN A 101 3.96 10.73 -16.79
CA ASN A 101 3.80 10.65 -18.24
C ASN A 101 2.42 10.07 -18.59
N THR A 102 1.46 10.95 -18.78
CA THR A 102 0.18 10.62 -19.43
C THR A 102 0.30 10.84 -20.94
N VAL A 103 -0.28 9.94 -21.73
CA VAL A 103 -0.30 10.10 -23.19
C VAL A 103 -1.26 11.24 -23.53
N ASN A 104 -0.79 12.22 -24.31
CA ASN A 104 -1.66 13.24 -24.87
C ASN A 104 -2.47 12.63 -26.04
N THR A 105 -3.62 12.08 -25.70
CA THR A 105 -4.59 11.45 -26.60
C THR A 105 -5.06 12.40 -27.70
N SER A 106 -5.27 13.69 -27.40
CA SER A 106 -5.57 14.71 -28.41
C SER A 106 -4.45 14.88 -29.44
N ALA A 107 -3.19 14.91 -29.01
CA ALA A 107 -2.04 14.99 -29.91
C ALA A 107 -1.92 13.72 -30.78
N ALA A 108 -2.09 12.53 -30.18
CA ALA A 108 -2.10 11.27 -30.92
C ALA A 108 -3.18 11.25 -32.02
N ILE A 109 -4.40 11.71 -31.71
CA ILE A 109 -5.49 11.82 -32.70
C ILE A 109 -5.13 12.80 -33.82
N ARG A 110 -4.45 13.92 -33.53
CA ARG A 110 -3.98 14.87 -34.56
C ARG A 110 -2.94 14.24 -35.49
N PHE A 111 -1.98 13.49 -34.94
CA PHE A 111 -0.98 12.78 -35.74
C PHE A 111 -1.63 11.76 -36.67
N ILE A 112 -2.52 10.92 -36.14
CA ILE A 112 -3.22 9.89 -36.91
C ILE A 112 -4.13 10.51 -37.97
N ARG A 113 -4.83 11.62 -37.66
CA ARG A 113 -5.69 12.32 -38.61
C ARG A 113 -4.93 12.90 -39.79
N ASN A 114 -3.70 13.35 -39.58
CA ASN A 114 -2.86 13.91 -40.63
C ASN A 114 -2.28 12.82 -41.53
N ASP A 115 -1.96 11.66 -40.97
CA ASP A 115 -1.43 10.50 -41.71
C ASP A 115 -2.51 9.79 -42.54
N LEU A 116 -3.72 9.63 -41.98
CA LEU A 116 -4.87 9.00 -42.66
C LEU A 116 -5.74 10.00 -43.42
N ALA A 117 -5.12 11.01 -44.03
CA ALA A 117 -5.86 12.12 -44.63
C ALA A 117 -6.68 11.73 -45.87
N ASP A 118 -6.39 10.59 -46.49
CA ASP A 118 -7.02 10.21 -47.75
C ASP A 118 -8.42 9.59 -47.56
N ASN A 119 -8.76 9.18 -46.33
CA ASN A 119 -10.06 8.59 -46.03
C ASN A 119 -10.97 9.57 -45.26
N LYS A 120 -12.02 10.06 -45.92
CA LYS A 120 -12.99 11.02 -45.34
C LYS A 120 -13.74 10.46 -44.13
N GLU A 121 -14.14 9.19 -44.17
CA GLU A 121 -14.90 8.56 -43.06
C GLU A 121 -14.05 8.44 -41.78
N ILE A 122 -12.76 8.18 -41.93
CA ILE A 122 -11.82 8.10 -40.80
C ILE A 122 -11.56 9.49 -40.23
N LYS A 123 -11.40 10.50 -41.09
CA LYS A 123 -11.27 11.91 -40.68
C LYS A 123 -12.45 12.38 -39.83
N ASP A 124 -13.67 12.06 -40.23
CA ASP A 124 -14.90 12.47 -39.53
C ASP A 124 -15.05 11.75 -38.18
N LYS A 125 -14.61 10.50 -38.07
CA LYS A 125 -14.56 9.78 -36.79
C LYS A 125 -13.50 10.38 -35.84
N LEU A 126 -12.34 10.76 -36.35
CA LEU A 126 -11.25 11.33 -35.56
C LEU A 126 -11.55 12.78 -35.11
N THR A 127 -12.29 13.56 -35.90
CA THR A 127 -12.78 14.89 -35.47
C THR A 127 -13.77 14.76 -34.33
N GLU A 128 -14.72 13.83 -34.42
CA GLU A 128 -15.70 13.58 -33.36
C GLU A 128 -15.00 13.12 -32.07
N GLN A 129 -14.00 12.23 -32.18
CA GLN A 129 -13.18 11.81 -31.03
C GLN A 129 -12.39 12.96 -30.41
N LEU A 130 -11.85 13.87 -31.21
CA LEU A 130 -11.11 15.04 -30.73
C LEU A 130 -12.01 16.02 -29.95
N ILE A 131 -13.27 16.17 -30.38
CA ILE A 131 -14.27 16.98 -29.67
C ILE A 131 -14.66 16.31 -28.33
N LYS A 132 -14.92 15.00 -28.35
CA LYS A 132 -15.25 14.23 -27.13
C LYS A 132 -14.11 14.26 -26.11
N GLU A 133 -12.87 14.15 -26.58
CA GLU A 133 -11.66 14.30 -25.76
C GLU A 133 -11.52 15.70 -25.17
N GLY A 134 -11.75 16.74 -25.98
CA GLY A 134 -11.72 18.13 -25.52
C GLY A 134 -12.77 18.40 -24.43
N ALA A 135 -13.98 17.87 -24.57
CA ALA A 135 -15.04 17.98 -23.57
C ALA A 135 -14.66 17.27 -22.26
N LYS A 136 -14.11 16.05 -22.33
CA LYS A 136 -13.62 15.31 -21.16
C LYS A 136 -12.46 16.01 -20.46
N ALA A 137 -11.56 16.62 -21.22
CA ALA A 137 -10.44 17.40 -20.67
C ALA A 137 -10.94 18.64 -19.91
N ALA A 138 -11.93 19.36 -20.46
CA ALA A 138 -12.56 20.50 -19.79
C ALA A 138 -13.26 20.08 -18.50
N GLU A 139 -14.08 19.03 -18.53
CA GLU A 139 -14.77 18.50 -17.35
C GLU A 139 -13.79 18.05 -16.25
N THR A 140 -12.67 17.44 -16.65
CA THR A 140 -11.62 17.02 -15.70
C THR A 140 -10.89 18.21 -15.09
N GLN A 141 -10.69 19.29 -15.86
CA GLN A 141 -10.10 20.53 -15.36
C GLN A 141 -11.04 21.26 -14.39
N GLU A 142 -12.34 21.30 -14.68
CA GLU A 142 -13.36 21.85 -13.76
C GLU A 142 -13.37 21.08 -12.43
N LYS A 143 -13.41 19.74 -12.48
CA LYS A 143 -13.35 18.90 -11.27
C LYS A 143 -12.06 19.07 -10.46
N LYS A 144 -10.92 19.28 -11.14
CA LYS A 144 -9.64 19.57 -10.47
C LYS A 144 -9.63 20.97 -9.84
N ALA A 145 -10.21 21.98 -10.51
CA ALA A 145 -10.34 23.32 -9.97
C ALA A 145 -11.27 23.35 -8.76
N GLU A 146 -12.37 22.59 -8.79
CA GLU A 146 -13.32 22.48 -7.67
C GLU A 146 -12.72 21.77 -6.46
N LYS A 147 -12.00 20.65 -6.66
CA LYS A 147 -11.21 20.01 -5.59
C LYS A 147 -10.15 20.93 -4.98
N LYS A 148 -9.52 21.78 -5.79
CA LYS A 148 -8.53 22.74 -5.30
C LYS A 148 -9.17 23.85 -4.45
N ARG A 149 -10.37 24.31 -4.82
CA ARG A 149 -11.17 25.28 -4.04
C ARG A 149 -11.65 24.70 -2.70
N GLN A 150 -12.10 23.44 -2.70
CA GLN A 150 -12.51 22.75 -1.47
C GLN A 150 -11.34 22.51 -0.51
N ALA A 151 -10.15 22.18 -1.03
CA ALA A 151 -8.94 22.06 -0.22
C ALA A 151 -8.45 23.40 0.37
N GLU A 152 -8.67 24.53 -0.33
CA GLU A 152 -8.39 25.87 0.20
C GLU A 152 -9.40 26.30 1.28
N GLU A 153 -10.68 25.95 1.15
CA GLU A 153 -11.71 26.20 2.17
C GLU A 153 -11.46 25.40 3.47
N GLU A 154 -11.11 24.10 3.39
CA GLU A 154 -10.75 23.29 4.57
C GLU A 154 -9.48 23.80 5.28
N SER A 155 -8.52 24.37 4.54
CA SER A 155 -7.32 24.97 5.13
C SER A 155 -7.58 26.32 5.84
N THR A 156 -8.70 26.98 5.52
CA THR A 156 -9.08 28.27 6.12
C THR A 156 -9.85 28.09 7.43
N GLU A 157 -10.61 27.00 7.61
CA GLU A 157 -11.34 26.70 8.86
C GLU A 157 -10.45 26.26 10.03
N GLN A 158 -9.22 25.79 9.78
CA GLN A 158 -8.25 25.46 10.85
C GLN A 158 -7.47 26.66 11.39
N SER A 159 -7.68 27.87 10.84
CA SER A 159 -6.95 29.09 11.21
C SER A 159 -7.83 30.14 11.91
N ALA A 160 -8.67 29.75 12.85
CA ALA A 160 -9.35 30.67 13.77
C ALA A 160 -8.55 30.82 15.09
N PRO A 161 -7.96 31.99 15.42
CA PRO A 161 -7.23 32.16 16.67
C PRO A 161 -8.22 32.35 17.83
N GLN A 162 -8.20 31.42 18.79
CA GLN A 162 -8.87 31.54 20.07
C GLN A 162 -8.36 32.75 20.85
N GLY A 163 -9.30 33.54 21.37
CA GLY A 163 -9.05 34.80 22.06
C GLY A 163 -8.20 34.66 23.33
N ARG A 164 -7.29 35.61 23.52
CA ARG A 164 -6.68 35.93 24.81
C ARG A 164 -6.98 37.38 25.14
N THR A 165 -8.01 37.59 25.96
CA THR A 165 -8.34 38.88 26.57
C THR A 165 -7.24 39.26 27.57
N LYS A 166 -6.40 40.24 27.24
CA LYS A 166 -5.57 40.94 28.22
C LYS A 166 -6.21 42.28 28.56
N LYS A 167 -6.77 42.35 29.77
CA LYS A 167 -7.28 43.54 30.46
C LYS A 167 -6.24 44.67 30.44
N ALA A 168 -6.58 45.80 29.81
CA ALA A 168 -5.88 47.06 30.01
C ALA A 168 -6.49 47.79 31.22
N LYS A 169 -5.73 47.87 32.31
CA LYS A 169 -6.07 48.60 33.55
C LYS A 169 -5.84 50.09 33.28
N ARG A 170 -6.94 50.86 33.10
CA ARG A 170 -6.91 52.34 33.12
C ARG A 170 -6.76 52.78 34.57
N ASP A 171 -5.58 53.32 34.90
CA ASP A 171 -5.41 54.14 36.09
C ASP A 171 -5.68 55.61 35.71
N ARG A 172 -6.58 56.24 36.44
CA ARG A 172 -6.91 57.67 36.35
C ARG A 172 -6.85 58.18 37.78
N SER A 173 -5.75 58.81 38.14
CA SER A 173 -5.72 59.75 39.27
C SER A 173 -5.36 61.13 38.74
N LYS A 174 -6.25 62.08 39.00
CA LYS A 174 -6.05 63.52 38.81
C LYS A 174 -5.30 64.06 40.02
N ARG A 175 -4.20 64.76 39.81
CA ARG A 175 -3.88 66.06 40.42
C ARG A 175 -2.67 66.67 39.73
#